data_AF-B6XW34-F1
#
_entry.id   AF-B6XW34-F1
#
_cell.length_a   1.000
_cell.length_b   1.000
_cell.length_c   1.000
_cell.angle_alpha   90.00
_cell.angle_beta   90.00
_cell.angle_gamma   90.00
#
_symmetry.space_group_name_H-M   'P 1'
#
loop_
_entity.id
_entity.type
_entity.pdbx_description
1 polymer ?
#
loop_
_entity_poly.entity_id
_entity_poly.type
_entity_poly.pdbx_seq_one_letter_code
_entity_poly.pdbx_strand_id
1 'polypeptide(L)'
;MKRLRNILPLLVILGGMLILFYPTISNFLIMRNASRAVNNYDASVEALSQEQYQKVLDAAHAYNEKLAQNDAGETDALASAVNSASTDEEYNSLLNIDGDGMMGYITVPKLEETLPIYHGTSEKVLQSGIGHLKQTSLPVGGASTHAALSGHRGLPTAKLFTDLNLMKKGDKFYITILKDTYAYQVDKITTVLPTNTKQLAIEPGKDLVTLITCTPYAVNTHRLLVRGHRIPYAPQQQDDAKSTFHVDVPLQYLLPSLALIALLIAWHLWQRHERRRRQSGSAKVASGDSDSADIEPDGDLPPQPDSTNNQSHSSRRKGPGRHVRPA
;
A
#
# COMPACT_ATOMS: atom_id res chain seq x y z
N MET A 1 -10.25 -1.21 39.45
CA MET A 1 -10.91 -2.37 38.79
C MET A 1 -12.02 -2.01 37.79
N LYS A 2 -13.24 -1.59 38.18
CA LYS A 2 -14.42 -1.49 37.26
C LYS A 2 -14.21 -0.71 35.94
N ARG A 3 -13.34 0.31 35.87
CA ARG A 3 -13.01 1.01 34.60
C ARG A 3 -12.18 0.13 33.64
N LEU A 4 -11.19 -0.60 34.15
CA LEU A 4 -10.26 -1.41 33.36
C LEU A 4 -10.97 -2.53 32.60
N ARG A 5 -11.94 -3.20 33.25
CA ARG A 5 -12.76 -4.27 32.67
C ARG A 5 -13.63 -3.80 31.48
N ASN A 6 -13.92 -2.50 31.39
CA ASN A 6 -14.68 -1.92 30.27
C ASN A 6 -13.77 -1.48 29.11
N ILE A 7 -12.46 -1.34 29.33
CA ILE A 7 -11.48 -0.89 28.33
C ILE A 7 -10.85 -2.08 27.60
N LEU A 8 -10.67 -3.22 28.30
CA LEU A 8 -10.06 -4.43 27.75
C LEU A 8 -10.67 -4.90 26.40
N PRO A 9 -12.01 -4.96 26.20
CA PRO A 9 -12.57 -5.38 24.91
C PRO A 9 -12.21 -4.42 23.77
N LEU A 10 -12.14 -3.11 24.05
CA LEU A 10 -11.78 -2.10 23.06
C LEU A 10 -10.30 -2.17 22.68
N LEU A 11 -9.41 -2.52 23.63
CA LEU A 11 -8.01 -2.79 23.33
C LEU A 11 -7.82 -4.06 22.49
N VAL A 12 -8.58 -5.12 22.75
CA VAL A 12 -8.55 -6.35 21.93
C VAL A 12 -9.02 -6.07 20.50
N ILE A 13 -10.12 -5.31 20.33
CA ILE A 13 -10.62 -4.93 19.01
C ILE A 13 -9.62 -4.01 18.28
N LEU A 14 -9.02 -3.04 18.98
CA LEU A 14 -7.99 -2.16 18.40
C LEU A 14 -6.75 -2.97 17.97
N GLY A 15 -6.29 -3.93 18.78
CA GLY A 15 -5.20 -4.83 18.43
C GLY A 15 -5.50 -5.69 17.21
N GLY A 16 -6.70 -6.31 17.15
CA GLY A 16 -7.14 -7.07 15.98
C GLY A 16 -7.25 -6.21 14.71
N MET A 17 -7.72 -4.97 14.83
CA MET A 17 -7.81 -4.02 13.72
C MET A 17 -6.42 -3.56 13.25
N LEU A 18 -5.48 -3.33 14.17
CA LEU A 18 -4.08 -3.03 13.84
C LEU A 18 -3.41 -4.19 13.10
N ILE A 19 -3.65 -5.44 13.51
CA ILE A 19 -3.14 -6.64 12.81
C ILE A 19 -3.78 -6.76 11.42
N LEU A 20 -5.09 -6.55 11.28
CA LEU A 20 -5.82 -6.64 10.01
C LEU A 20 -5.32 -5.61 8.98
N PHE A 21 -5.10 -4.36 9.39
CA PHE A 21 -4.64 -3.29 8.51
C PHE A 21 -3.12 -3.12 8.45
N TYR A 22 -2.33 -3.90 9.20
CA TYR A 22 -0.86 -3.81 9.20
C TYR A 22 -0.26 -3.87 7.78
N PRO A 23 -0.65 -4.81 6.89
CA PRO A 23 -0.09 -4.84 5.53
C PRO A 23 -0.41 -3.60 4.72
N THR A 24 -1.64 -3.08 4.82
CA THR A 24 -2.08 -1.87 4.09
C THR A 24 -1.39 -0.61 4.60
N ILE A 25 -1.26 -0.46 5.92
CA ILE A 25 -0.56 0.65 6.57
C ILE A 25 0.94 0.59 6.25
N SER A 26 1.55 -0.60 6.28
CA SER A 26 2.95 -0.78 5.93
C SER A 26 3.21 -0.50 4.45
N ASN A 27 2.36 -1.00 3.54
CA ASN A 27 2.52 -0.75 2.10
C ASN A 27 2.45 0.76 1.80
N PHE A 28 1.51 1.48 2.41
CA PHE A 28 1.44 2.95 2.32
C PHE A 28 2.73 3.64 2.81
N LEU A 29 3.33 3.18 3.91
CA LEU A 29 4.59 3.75 4.41
C LEU A 29 5.77 3.47 3.47
N ILE A 30 5.85 2.25 2.92
CA ILE A 30 6.89 1.88 1.94
C ILE A 30 6.72 2.69 0.65
N MET A 31 5.52 2.75 0.07
CA MET A 31 5.24 3.56 -1.12
C MET A 31 5.52 5.06 -0.89
N ARG A 32 5.20 5.58 0.30
CA ARG A 32 5.50 6.98 0.65
C ARG A 32 7.01 7.24 0.67
N ASN A 33 7.81 6.26 1.05
CA ASN A 33 9.26 6.35 1.00
C ASN A 33 9.79 6.17 -0.43
N ALA A 34 9.21 5.25 -1.23
CA ALA A 34 9.52 5.09 -2.65
C ALA A 34 9.24 6.37 -3.45
N SER A 35 8.08 7.01 -3.25
CA SER A 35 7.73 8.31 -3.85
C SER A 35 8.69 9.42 -3.43
N ARG A 36 9.17 9.44 -2.19
CA ARG A 36 10.21 10.37 -1.75
C ARG A 36 11.56 10.12 -2.41
N ALA A 37 11.95 8.85 -2.55
CA ALA A 37 13.19 8.49 -3.23
C ALA A 37 13.17 8.94 -4.70
N VAL A 38 12.07 8.65 -5.42
CA VAL A 38 11.84 9.11 -6.80
C VAL A 38 11.87 10.64 -6.89
N ASN A 39 11.07 11.35 -6.10
CA ASN A 39 11.04 12.81 -6.16
C ASN A 39 12.37 13.49 -5.80
N ASN A 40 13.16 12.89 -4.90
CA ASN A 40 14.50 13.38 -4.56
C ASN A 40 15.47 13.13 -5.72
N TYR A 41 15.48 11.91 -6.26
CA TYR A 41 16.31 11.50 -7.40
C TYR A 41 16.05 12.39 -8.62
N ASP A 42 14.76 12.62 -8.96
CA ASP A 42 14.37 13.51 -10.06
C ASP A 42 14.95 14.93 -9.86
N ALA A 43 14.86 15.49 -8.65
CA ALA A 43 15.40 16.82 -8.34
C ALA A 43 16.95 16.88 -8.40
N SER A 44 17.64 15.83 -7.93
CA SER A 44 19.10 15.72 -8.03
C SER A 44 19.56 15.53 -9.49
N VAL A 45 18.78 14.81 -10.31
CA VAL A 45 19.02 14.64 -11.75
C VAL A 45 18.75 15.92 -12.54
N GLU A 46 17.69 16.67 -12.23
CA GLU A 46 17.42 17.99 -12.82
C GLU A 46 18.58 18.96 -12.60
N ALA A 47 19.22 18.91 -11.42
CA ALA A 47 20.37 19.74 -11.06
C ALA A 47 21.67 19.40 -11.81
N LEU A 48 21.77 18.24 -12.49
CA LEU A 48 22.98 17.85 -13.24
C LEU A 48 23.17 18.72 -14.49
N SER A 49 24.38 19.25 -14.67
CA SER A 49 24.80 19.87 -15.93
C SER A 49 24.79 18.84 -17.08
N GLN A 50 24.72 19.31 -18.33
CA GLN A 50 24.76 18.41 -19.49
C GLN A 50 26.06 17.59 -19.57
N GLU A 51 27.18 18.17 -19.14
CA GLU A 51 28.48 17.50 -19.06
C GLU A 51 28.48 16.40 -17.97
N GLN A 52 27.93 16.68 -16.79
CA GLN A 52 27.82 15.70 -15.71
C GLN A 52 26.89 14.55 -16.10
N TYR A 53 25.73 14.86 -16.69
CA TYR A 53 24.79 13.89 -17.20
C TYR A 53 25.44 12.97 -18.25
N GLN A 54 26.08 13.54 -19.27
CA GLN A 54 26.71 12.76 -20.33
C GLN A 54 27.84 11.88 -19.79
N LYS A 55 28.69 12.41 -18.90
CA LYS A 55 29.77 11.66 -18.26
C LYS A 55 29.30 10.44 -17.46
N VAL A 56 28.16 10.54 -16.76
CA VAL A 56 27.58 9.40 -16.01
C VAL A 56 26.96 8.37 -16.96
N LEU A 57 26.29 8.83 -18.02
CA LEU A 57 25.69 7.96 -19.04
C LEU A 57 26.75 7.21 -19.86
N ASP A 58 27.79 7.90 -20.32
CA ASP A 58 28.93 7.32 -21.06
C ASP A 58 29.65 6.26 -20.23
N ALA A 59 29.85 6.52 -18.93
CA ALA A 59 30.47 5.55 -18.01
C ALA A 59 29.61 4.29 -17.83
N ALA A 60 28.28 4.42 -17.78
CA ALA A 60 27.37 3.29 -17.70
C ALA A 60 27.34 2.47 -19.01
N HIS A 61 27.40 3.12 -20.18
CA HIS A 61 27.53 2.43 -21.46
C HIS A 61 28.89 1.73 -21.60
N ALA A 62 30.00 2.38 -21.23
CA ALA A 62 31.32 1.76 -21.26
C ALA A 62 31.42 0.53 -20.34
N TYR A 63 30.76 0.55 -19.17
CA TYR A 63 30.63 -0.61 -18.30
C TYR A 63 29.81 -1.74 -18.95
N ASN A 64 28.71 -1.40 -19.64
CA ASN A 64 27.91 -2.37 -20.40
C ASN A 64 28.69 -2.99 -21.58
N GLU A 65 29.52 -2.22 -22.28
CA GLU A 65 30.39 -2.73 -23.34
C GLU A 65 31.46 -3.69 -22.79
N LYS A 66 32.09 -3.37 -21.65
CA LYS A 66 32.98 -4.31 -20.93
C LYS A 66 32.25 -5.61 -20.60
N LEU A 67 31.02 -5.54 -20.07
CA LEU A 67 30.22 -6.73 -19.75
C LEU A 67 29.89 -7.55 -21.00
N ALA A 68 29.45 -6.91 -22.09
CA ALA A 68 29.10 -7.60 -23.33
C ALA A 68 30.30 -8.27 -24.04
N GLN A 69 31.53 -7.80 -23.79
CA GLN A 69 32.76 -8.45 -24.26
C GLN A 69 33.18 -9.64 -23.38
N ASN A 70 32.83 -9.61 -22.09
CA ASN A 70 33.19 -10.64 -21.11
C ASN A 70 32.11 -11.73 -20.92
N ASP A 71 30.83 -11.47 -21.25
CA ASP A 71 29.74 -12.46 -21.19
C ASP A 71 29.83 -13.45 -22.35
N ALA A 72 30.76 -14.40 -22.22
CA ALA A 72 30.86 -15.58 -23.08
C ALA A 72 29.75 -16.63 -22.81
N GLY A 73 28.69 -16.29 -22.07
CA GLY A 73 27.60 -17.18 -21.66
C GLY A 73 27.88 -17.99 -20.38
N GLU A 74 28.93 -17.68 -19.63
CA GLU A 74 29.26 -18.35 -18.36
C GLU A 74 28.46 -17.76 -17.17
N THR A 75 27.20 -18.15 -17.08
CA THR A 75 26.23 -17.55 -16.14
C THR A 75 26.36 -17.99 -14.67
N ASP A 76 27.43 -18.69 -14.29
CA ASP A 76 27.65 -19.19 -12.92
C ASP A 76 27.92 -18.07 -11.92
N ALA A 77 28.62 -17.01 -12.33
CA ALA A 77 28.83 -15.83 -11.49
C ALA A 77 27.49 -15.21 -11.03
N LEU A 78 26.47 -15.26 -11.90
CA LEU A 78 25.14 -14.72 -11.63
C LEU A 78 24.36 -15.51 -10.57
N ALA A 79 24.70 -16.79 -10.32
CA ALA A 79 24.15 -17.53 -9.18
C ALA A 79 24.67 -16.97 -7.84
N SER A 80 25.91 -16.47 -7.82
CA SER A 80 26.52 -15.73 -6.69
C SER A 80 26.14 -14.25 -6.64
N ALA A 81 25.35 -13.75 -7.61
CA ALA A 81 24.84 -12.38 -7.63
C ALA A 81 23.53 -12.20 -6.85
N VAL A 82 22.77 -13.29 -6.68
CA VAL A 82 21.46 -13.31 -5.99
C VAL A 82 21.63 -13.12 -4.48
N ASN A 83 20.68 -12.40 -3.85
CA ASN A 83 20.60 -12.08 -2.42
C ASN A 83 21.84 -11.36 -1.84
N SER A 84 22.72 -10.85 -2.69
CA SER A 84 24.05 -10.39 -2.30
C SER A 84 24.19 -8.88 -2.36
N ALA A 85 24.96 -8.34 -1.43
CA ALA A 85 25.55 -7.02 -1.57
C ALA A 85 26.65 -7.03 -2.66
N SER A 86 27.00 -5.85 -3.16
CA SER A 86 28.17 -5.68 -4.01
C SER A 86 29.32 -5.05 -3.23
N THR A 87 30.51 -5.66 -3.36
CA THR A 87 31.79 -5.11 -2.90
C THR A 87 32.61 -4.55 -4.08
N ASP A 88 32.01 -4.45 -5.27
CA ASP A 88 32.60 -3.86 -6.47
C ASP A 88 32.38 -2.34 -6.42
N GLU A 89 33.49 -1.60 -6.28
CA GLU A 89 33.49 -0.14 -6.18
C GLU A 89 33.22 0.54 -7.53
N GLU A 90 33.58 -0.07 -8.67
CA GLU A 90 33.24 0.48 -9.99
C GLU A 90 31.72 0.40 -10.15
N TYR A 91 31.14 -0.79 -9.98
CA TYR A 91 29.69 -1.02 -10.04
C TYR A 91 28.91 -0.10 -9.10
N ASN A 92 29.30 0.01 -7.83
CA ASN A 92 28.59 0.82 -6.82
C ASN A 92 28.67 2.35 -7.05
N SER A 93 29.57 2.81 -7.94
CA SER A 93 29.76 4.23 -8.27
C SER A 93 28.93 4.70 -9.47
N LEU A 94 28.52 3.78 -10.34
CA LEU A 94 27.81 4.09 -11.59
C LEU A 94 26.34 4.43 -11.31
N LEU A 95 25.77 5.40 -12.02
CA LEU A 95 24.37 5.85 -11.88
C LEU A 95 23.95 6.34 -10.47
N ASN A 96 24.85 6.39 -9.49
CA ASN A 96 24.58 6.62 -8.08
C ASN A 96 24.71 8.11 -7.70
N ILE A 97 23.75 8.94 -8.13
CA ILE A 97 23.84 10.41 -8.07
C ILE A 97 23.92 10.95 -6.63
N ASP A 98 23.07 10.48 -5.74
CA ASP A 98 22.99 10.95 -4.34
C ASP A 98 23.90 10.17 -3.37
N GLY A 99 24.61 9.14 -3.87
CA GLY A 99 25.45 8.24 -3.06
C GLY A 99 24.66 7.25 -2.18
N ASP A 100 23.33 7.26 -2.21
CA ASP A 100 22.46 6.37 -1.43
C ASP A 100 22.31 4.95 -2.03
N GLY A 101 22.75 4.78 -3.28
CA GLY A 101 22.68 3.55 -4.06
C GLY A 101 21.52 3.48 -5.05
N MET A 102 20.70 4.53 -5.21
CA MET A 102 19.61 4.57 -6.19
C MET A 102 20.16 4.80 -7.61
N MET A 103 19.76 3.94 -8.55
CA MET A 103 20.08 4.06 -9.98
C MET A 103 19.05 4.91 -10.76
N GLY A 104 17.82 4.95 -10.26
CA GLY A 104 16.62 5.46 -10.95
C GLY A 104 15.40 4.63 -10.54
N TYR A 105 14.39 4.49 -11.40
CA TYR A 105 13.14 3.78 -11.04
C TYR A 105 12.47 3.06 -12.21
N ILE A 106 11.57 2.13 -11.89
CA ILE A 106 10.71 1.41 -12.84
C ILE A 106 9.24 1.72 -12.57
N THR A 107 8.50 2.04 -13.64
CA THR A 107 7.02 2.15 -13.66
C THR A 107 6.46 0.95 -14.42
N VAL A 108 5.53 0.22 -13.80
CA VAL A 108 4.85 -0.95 -14.39
C VAL A 108 3.33 -0.70 -14.35
N PRO A 109 2.75 -0.03 -15.37
CA PRO A 109 1.36 0.42 -15.34
C PRO A 109 0.36 -0.72 -15.17
N LYS A 110 0.73 -1.92 -15.66
CA LYS A 110 -0.06 -3.14 -15.54
C LYS A 110 -0.30 -3.60 -14.10
N LEU A 111 0.53 -3.14 -13.15
CA LEU A 111 0.49 -3.49 -11.73
C LEU A 111 0.12 -2.28 -10.85
N GLU A 112 0.02 -1.08 -11.44
CA GLU A 112 -0.15 0.23 -10.77
C GLU A 112 1.00 0.58 -9.80
N GLU A 113 2.22 0.08 -10.09
CA GLU A 113 3.43 0.24 -9.28
C GLU A 113 4.47 1.15 -9.95
N THR A 114 5.05 2.09 -9.18
CA THR A 114 6.33 2.73 -9.47
C THR A 114 7.30 2.52 -8.31
N LEU A 115 8.48 1.97 -8.61
CA LEU A 115 9.42 1.47 -7.59
C LEU A 115 10.86 1.93 -7.89
N PRO A 116 11.62 2.43 -6.88
CA PRO A 116 13.03 2.77 -7.06
C PRO A 116 13.88 1.51 -7.31
N ILE A 117 14.91 1.67 -8.15
CA ILE A 117 15.94 0.68 -8.46
C ILE A 117 17.21 1.04 -7.69
N TYR A 118 17.76 0.08 -6.95
CA TYR A 118 18.99 0.23 -6.17
C TYR A 118 20.08 -0.77 -6.61
N HIS A 119 21.32 -0.50 -6.23
CA HIS A 119 22.47 -1.38 -6.45
C HIS A 119 22.38 -2.71 -5.67
N GLY A 120 22.60 -3.82 -6.37
CA GLY A 120 22.65 -5.17 -5.79
C GLY A 120 21.29 -5.74 -5.37
N THR A 121 21.29 -6.94 -4.79
CA THR A 121 20.06 -7.66 -4.41
C THR A 121 20.03 -8.07 -2.94
N SER A 122 20.73 -7.32 -2.07
CA SER A 122 20.71 -7.56 -0.62
C SER A 122 19.30 -7.41 -0.03
N GLU A 123 19.02 -8.11 1.07
CA GLU A 123 17.70 -8.07 1.73
C GLU A 123 17.25 -6.63 2.10
N LYS A 124 18.18 -5.75 2.52
CA LYS A 124 17.91 -4.33 2.79
C LYS A 124 17.35 -3.61 1.54
N VAL A 125 17.91 -3.89 0.37
CA VAL A 125 17.45 -3.34 -0.91
C VAL A 125 16.09 -3.92 -1.29
N LEU A 126 15.92 -5.25 -1.23
CA LEU A 126 14.67 -5.89 -1.65
C LEU A 126 13.47 -5.63 -0.71
N GLN A 127 13.71 -5.15 0.52
CA GLN A 127 12.67 -4.60 1.39
C GLN A 127 12.31 -3.13 1.10
N SER A 128 13.17 -2.41 0.37
CA SER A 128 13.05 -0.96 0.11
C SER A 128 12.61 -0.62 -1.32
N GLY A 129 12.81 -1.52 -2.27
CA GLY A 129 12.47 -1.33 -3.68
C GLY A 129 12.92 -2.52 -4.53
N ILE A 130 13.37 -2.22 -5.75
CA ILE A 130 13.90 -3.18 -6.72
C ILE A 130 15.42 -3.18 -6.66
N GLY A 131 16.04 -4.36 -6.68
CA GLY A 131 17.49 -4.51 -6.72
C GLY A 131 17.98 -4.85 -8.12
N HIS A 132 18.92 -4.08 -8.67
CA HIS A 132 19.64 -4.45 -9.89
C HIS A 132 20.59 -5.62 -9.59
N LEU A 133 20.54 -6.67 -10.39
CA LEU A 133 21.41 -7.83 -10.25
C LEU A 133 22.83 -7.45 -10.70
N LYS A 134 23.82 -7.53 -9.81
CA LYS A 134 25.22 -7.30 -10.21
C LYS A 134 25.62 -8.28 -11.31
N GLN A 135 26.49 -7.84 -12.22
CA GLN A 135 26.96 -8.60 -13.39
C GLN A 135 25.91 -8.82 -14.51
N THR A 136 24.69 -8.26 -14.42
CA THR A 136 23.91 -7.92 -15.62
C THR A 136 24.19 -6.48 -16.08
N SER A 137 23.84 -6.16 -17.32
CA SER A 137 23.99 -4.81 -17.88
C SER A 137 23.23 -3.78 -17.04
N LEU A 138 23.83 -2.62 -16.78
CA LEU A 138 23.16 -1.48 -16.17
C LEU A 138 21.96 -1.05 -17.03
N PRO A 139 20.85 -0.58 -16.42
CA PRO A 139 19.55 -0.38 -17.07
C PRO A 139 19.45 0.82 -18.05
N VAL A 140 20.57 1.31 -18.57
CA VAL A 140 20.66 2.33 -19.66
C VAL A 140 20.45 1.74 -21.05
N GLY A 141 20.21 0.43 -21.16
CA GLY A 141 19.97 -0.26 -22.44
C GLY A 141 21.13 -0.12 -23.43
N GLY A 142 20.80 -0.22 -24.72
CA GLY A 142 21.77 -0.26 -25.83
C GLY A 142 21.89 -1.66 -26.45
N ALA A 143 22.55 -1.75 -27.60
CA ALA A 143 22.73 -3.02 -28.31
C ALA A 143 23.68 -3.95 -27.56
N SER A 144 23.37 -5.26 -27.55
CA SER A 144 24.06 -6.27 -26.74
C SER A 144 24.02 -5.98 -25.24
N THR A 145 22.83 -5.62 -24.73
CA THR A 145 22.61 -5.45 -23.28
C THR A 145 21.45 -6.30 -22.77
N HIS A 146 21.58 -6.77 -21.53
CA HIS A 146 20.52 -7.43 -20.80
C HIS A 146 20.61 -7.08 -19.32
N ALA A 147 19.68 -6.27 -18.81
CA ALA A 147 19.60 -5.95 -17.37
C ALA A 147 18.65 -6.93 -16.64
N ALA A 148 18.95 -7.23 -15.37
CA ALA A 148 18.05 -8.00 -14.51
C ALA A 148 17.66 -7.20 -13.26
N LEU A 149 16.34 -7.08 -13.04
CA LEU A 149 15.75 -6.31 -11.95
C LEU A 149 14.97 -7.24 -11.02
N SER A 150 15.40 -7.39 -9.78
CA SER A 150 14.85 -8.32 -8.79
C SER A 150 13.97 -7.60 -7.77
N GLY A 151 12.77 -8.13 -7.51
CA GLY A 151 11.86 -7.63 -6.48
C GLY A 151 11.25 -8.76 -5.66
N HIS A 152 11.07 -8.53 -4.36
CA HIS A 152 10.36 -9.48 -3.49
C HIS A 152 8.88 -9.64 -3.89
N ARG A 153 8.28 -10.74 -3.41
CA ARG A 153 6.86 -11.09 -3.60
C ARG A 153 6.28 -11.72 -2.34
N GLY A 154 5.11 -11.24 -1.94
CA GLY A 154 4.42 -11.68 -0.73
C GLY A 154 5.09 -11.20 0.56
N LEU A 155 5.74 -10.02 0.56
CA LEU A 155 6.12 -9.39 1.82
C LEU A 155 4.85 -8.99 2.59
N PRO A 156 4.78 -9.20 3.91
CA PRO A 156 3.70 -8.65 4.73
C PRO A 156 3.65 -7.11 4.76
N THR A 157 4.69 -6.46 4.23
CA THR A 157 4.96 -5.02 4.41
C THR A 157 4.88 -4.19 3.13
N ALA A 158 4.93 -4.79 1.94
CA ALA A 158 4.98 -4.10 0.66
C ALA A 158 4.54 -4.99 -0.52
N LYS A 159 3.88 -4.40 -1.53
CA LYS A 159 3.41 -5.11 -2.74
C LYS A 159 4.56 -5.46 -3.69
N LEU A 160 5.40 -4.49 -4.10
CA LEU A 160 6.57 -4.73 -4.96
C LEU A 160 6.21 -5.59 -6.20
N PHE A 161 6.99 -6.62 -6.53
CA PHE A 161 6.71 -7.54 -7.64
C PHE A 161 5.78 -8.70 -7.25
N THR A 162 4.91 -8.52 -6.24
CA THR A 162 3.97 -9.58 -5.82
C THR A 162 3.07 -10.06 -6.96
N ASP A 163 2.58 -9.10 -7.74
CA ASP A 163 1.64 -9.32 -8.84
C ASP A 163 2.33 -9.43 -10.21
N LEU A 164 3.65 -9.61 -10.28
CA LEU A 164 4.38 -9.76 -11.55
C LEU A 164 3.85 -10.93 -12.41
N ASN A 165 3.16 -11.89 -11.79
CA ASN A 165 2.45 -12.98 -12.48
C ASN A 165 1.17 -12.57 -13.22
N LEU A 166 0.70 -11.31 -13.10
CA LEU A 166 -0.44 -10.78 -13.84
C LEU A 166 -0.03 -10.25 -15.22
N MET A 167 1.27 -10.02 -15.43
CA MET A 167 1.82 -9.56 -16.71
C MET A 167 1.75 -10.63 -17.80
N LYS A 168 1.62 -10.17 -19.04
CA LYS A 168 1.46 -10.99 -20.25
C LYS A 168 2.34 -10.45 -21.37
N LYS A 169 2.56 -11.26 -22.41
CA LYS A 169 3.21 -10.78 -23.63
C LYS A 169 2.44 -9.59 -24.21
N GLY A 170 3.17 -8.55 -24.62
CA GLY A 170 2.58 -7.31 -25.13
C GLY A 170 2.32 -6.23 -24.08
N ASP A 171 2.23 -6.58 -22.78
CA ASP A 171 2.24 -5.57 -21.70
C ASP A 171 3.59 -4.82 -21.68
N LYS A 172 3.60 -3.62 -21.12
CA LYS A 172 4.77 -2.72 -21.10
C LYS A 172 5.27 -2.43 -19.69
N PHE A 173 6.53 -2.02 -19.60
CA PHE A 173 7.11 -1.34 -18.45
C PHE A 173 8.10 -0.26 -18.93
N TYR A 174 8.36 0.72 -18.07
CA TYR A 174 9.20 1.87 -18.35
C TYR A 174 10.22 2.01 -17.24
N ILE A 175 11.48 2.28 -17.59
CA ILE A 175 12.55 2.56 -16.62
C ILE A 175 13.00 3.98 -16.86
N THR A 176 13.14 4.79 -15.81
CA THR A 176 13.78 6.10 -15.88
C THR A 176 15.15 6.02 -15.22
N ILE A 177 16.19 6.34 -15.99
CA ILE A 177 17.58 6.46 -15.54
C ILE A 177 18.09 7.81 -16.00
N LEU A 178 18.56 8.63 -15.06
CA LEU A 178 18.89 10.03 -15.28
C LEU A 178 17.70 10.74 -15.97
N LYS A 179 17.95 11.44 -17.07
CA LYS A 179 16.96 12.23 -17.82
C LYS A 179 16.23 11.44 -18.91
N ASP A 180 16.52 10.14 -19.05
CA ASP A 180 15.99 9.28 -20.11
C ASP A 180 14.97 8.25 -19.60
N THR A 181 13.94 7.99 -20.43
CA THR A 181 12.94 6.95 -20.19
C THR A 181 13.07 5.83 -21.24
N TYR A 182 13.30 4.62 -20.74
CA TYR A 182 13.55 3.39 -21.50
C TYR A 182 12.29 2.52 -21.49
N ALA A 183 11.57 2.48 -22.61
CA ALA A 183 10.34 1.70 -22.76
C ALA A 183 10.63 0.26 -23.22
N TYR A 184 10.01 -0.72 -22.58
CA TYR A 184 10.15 -2.14 -22.90
C TYR A 184 8.77 -2.81 -23.04
N GLN A 185 8.68 -3.80 -23.94
CA GLN A 185 7.48 -4.63 -24.11
C GLN A 185 7.78 -6.10 -23.85
N VAL A 186 6.96 -6.75 -23.03
CA VAL A 186 7.13 -8.14 -22.61
C VAL A 186 7.06 -9.10 -23.80
N ASP A 187 8.15 -9.83 -24.06
CA ASP A 187 8.29 -10.79 -25.16
C ASP A 187 8.19 -12.24 -24.66
N LYS A 188 8.62 -12.52 -23.43
CA LYS A 188 8.85 -13.86 -22.90
C LYS A 188 8.59 -13.89 -21.40
N ILE A 189 7.82 -14.89 -20.95
CA ILE A 189 7.58 -15.16 -19.53
C ILE A 189 7.92 -16.62 -19.28
N THR A 190 8.72 -16.90 -18.25
CA THR A 190 9.14 -18.27 -17.89
C THR A 190 9.32 -18.44 -16.39
N THR A 191 9.27 -19.70 -15.94
CA THR A 191 9.61 -20.09 -14.57
C THR A 191 10.88 -20.94 -14.61
N VAL A 192 11.85 -20.64 -13.74
CA VAL A 192 13.15 -21.34 -13.66
C VAL A 192 13.51 -21.72 -12.22
N LEU A 193 14.45 -22.65 -12.04
CA LEU A 193 15.12 -22.83 -10.76
C LEU A 193 16.03 -21.62 -10.46
N PRO A 194 16.26 -21.24 -9.19
CA PRO A 194 17.06 -20.06 -8.83
C PRO A 194 18.52 -20.11 -9.33
N THR A 195 19.05 -21.31 -9.59
CA THR A 195 20.39 -21.54 -10.16
C THR A 195 20.44 -21.52 -11.69
N ASN A 196 19.28 -21.48 -12.38
CA ASN A 196 19.24 -21.46 -13.84
C ASN A 196 19.23 -20.02 -14.36
N THR A 197 20.42 -19.43 -14.38
CA THR A 197 20.72 -18.06 -14.79
C THR A 197 20.84 -17.87 -16.31
N LYS A 198 20.82 -18.95 -17.10
CA LYS A 198 21.03 -18.95 -18.56
C LYS A 198 20.06 -18.08 -19.37
N GLN A 199 18.91 -17.70 -18.79
CA GLN A 199 17.95 -16.80 -19.44
C GLN A 199 18.22 -15.31 -19.21
N LEU A 200 19.29 -14.97 -18.48
CA LEU A 200 19.71 -13.61 -18.14
C LEU A 200 21.02 -13.18 -18.84
N ALA A 201 21.62 -14.08 -19.62
CA ALA A 201 22.78 -13.77 -20.46
C ALA A 201 22.44 -12.75 -21.55
N ILE A 202 23.46 -12.03 -22.03
CA ILE A 202 23.34 -11.04 -23.10
C ILE A 202 23.04 -11.74 -24.44
N GLU A 203 22.01 -11.26 -25.16
CA GLU A 203 21.76 -11.65 -26.55
C GLU A 203 22.40 -10.59 -27.50
N PRO A 204 23.37 -10.96 -28.36
CA PRO A 204 24.04 -10.01 -29.24
C PRO A 204 23.07 -9.20 -30.12
N GLY A 205 23.26 -7.87 -30.13
CA GLY A 205 22.42 -6.94 -30.89
C GLY A 205 21.00 -6.76 -30.32
N LYS A 206 20.71 -7.24 -29.10
CA LYS A 206 19.45 -6.98 -28.39
C LYS A 206 19.63 -5.94 -27.29
N ASP A 207 18.52 -5.32 -26.91
CA ASP A 207 18.37 -4.45 -25.75
C ASP A 207 17.20 -5.04 -24.93
N LEU A 208 17.52 -5.65 -23.79
CA LEU A 208 16.64 -6.52 -23.02
C LEU A 208 16.63 -6.14 -21.54
N VAL A 209 15.48 -6.34 -20.88
CA VAL A 209 15.38 -6.32 -19.41
C VAL A 209 14.51 -7.47 -18.93
N THR A 210 14.99 -8.21 -17.93
CA THR A 210 14.19 -9.23 -17.24
C THR A 210 13.83 -8.78 -15.82
N LEU A 211 12.53 -8.71 -15.55
CA LEU A 211 11.98 -8.54 -14.20
C LEU A 211 11.90 -9.90 -13.51
N ILE A 212 12.40 -9.99 -12.28
CA ILE A 212 12.61 -11.24 -11.54
C ILE A 212 11.86 -11.18 -10.21
N THR A 213 11.09 -12.24 -9.90
CA THR A 213 10.59 -12.45 -8.54
C THR A 213 10.49 -13.94 -8.19
N CYS A 214 10.19 -14.26 -6.93
CA CYS A 214 10.03 -15.62 -6.44
C CYS A 214 8.69 -16.26 -6.90
N THR A 215 8.65 -17.58 -7.03
CA THR A 215 7.40 -18.30 -7.36
C THR A 215 7.50 -19.78 -6.95
N PRO A 216 6.39 -20.52 -6.74
CA PRO A 216 5.02 -20.06 -6.50
C PRO A 216 4.91 -19.12 -5.27
N TYR A 217 3.80 -18.39 -5.17
CA TYR A 217 3.53 -17.51 -4.02
C TYR A 217 3.60 -18.30 -2.70
N ALA A 218 4.20 -17.70 -1.67
CA ALA A 218 4.49 -18.31 -0.35
C ALA A 218 5.37 -19.58 -0.36
N VAL A 219 5.83 -20.06 -1.52
CA VAL A 219 6.66 -21.28 -1.67
C VAL A 219 8.07 -20.95 -2.16
N ASN A 220 8.19 -19.97 -3.08
CA ASN A 220 9.45 -19.30 -3.46
C ASN A 220 10.61 -20.20 -3.96
N THR A 221 10.35 -21.47 -4.28
CA THR A 221 11.34 -22.47 -4.75
C THR A 221 11.90 -22.19 -6.15
N HIS A 222 11.21 -21.37 -6.93
CA HIS A 222 11.55 -21.01 -8.31
C HIS A 222 11.64 -19.49 -8.47
N ARG A 223 12.06 -19.03 -9.64
CA ARG A 223 11.99 -17.63 -10.07
C ARG A 223 11.06 -17.50 -11.27
N LEU A 224 10.16 -16.52 -11.21
CA LEU A 224 9.41 -16.01 -12.36
C LEU A 224 10.27 -14.96 -13.04
N LEU A 225 10.48 -15.13 -14.35
CA LEU A 225 11.20 -14.21 -15.22
C LEU A 225 10.19 -13.62 -16.21
N VAL A 226 10.00 -12.30 -16.18
CA VAL A 226 9.21 -11.53 -17.17
C VAL A 226 10.19 -10.66 -17.94
N ARG A 227 10.52 -11.08 -19.17
CA ARG A 227 11.45 -10.36 -20.04
C ARG A 227 10.71 -9.44 -20.99
N GLY A 228 11.21 -8.22 -21.10
CA GLY A 228 10.86 -7.26 -22.14
C GLY A 228 12.03 -6.99 -23.09
N HIS A 229 11.69 -6.64 -24.32
CA HIS A 229 12.61 -6.10 -25.32
C HIS A 229 12.36 -4.60 -25.48
N ARG A 230 13.42 -3.84 -25.80
CA ARG A 230 13.33 -2.39 -26.01
C ARG A 230 12.38 -2.05 -27.15
N ILE A 231 11.54 -1.04 -26.93
CA ILE A 231 10.71 -0.40 -27.95
C ILE A 231 11.00 1.11 -27.98
N PRO A 232 10.73 1.80 -29.10
CA PRO A 232 10.73 3.27 -29.12
C PRO A 232 9.75 3.83 -28.08
N TYR A 233 10.17 4.89 -27.38
CA TYR A 233 9.30 5.64 -26.46
C TYR A 233 8.64 6.79 -27.22
N ALA A 234 7.33 6.70 -27.43
CA ALA A 234 6.54 7.75 -28.08
C ALA A 234 5.87 8.68 -27.05
N PRO A 235 5.64 9.97 -27.34
CA PRO A 235 4.95 10.90 -26.42
C PRO A 235 3.56 10.44 -25.95
N GLN A 236 2.87 9.62 -26.75
CA GLN A 236 1.59 8.99 -26.38
C GLN A 236 1.70 8.01 -25.19
N GLN A 237 2.93 7.61 -24.81
CA GLN A 237 3.24 6.75 -23.68
C GLN A 237 3.66 7.53 -22.44
N GLN A 238 3.67 8.87 -22.49
CA GLN A 238 4.07 9.71 -21.36
C GLN A 238 3.06 9.64 -20.21
N ASP A 239 1.80 9.29 -20.46
CA ASP A 239 0.83 8.99 -19.40
C ASP A 239 1.06 7.59 -18.79
N ASP A 240 1.42 6.59 -19.59
CA ASP A 240 1.83 5.27 -19.07
C ASP A 240 3.10 5.36 -18.19
N ALA A 241 4.07 6.19 -18.58
CA ALA A 241 5.39 6.22 -17.93
C ALA A 241 5.44 6.99 -16.61
N LYS A 242 4.42 7.82 -16.31
CA LYS A 242 4.35 8.66 -15.11
C LYS A 242 4.39 7.82 -13.82
N SER A 243 5.10 8.35 -12.83
CA SER A 243 5.22 7.74 -11.50
C SER A 243 3.86 7.64 -10.79
N THR A 244 3.36 6.42 -10.62
CA THR A 244 2.06 6.11 -10.02
C THR A 244 2.24 5.45 -8.64
N PHE A 245 1.50 5.93 -7.63
CA PHE A 245 1.61 5.45 -6.24
C PHE A 245 0.21 5.19 -5.64
N HIS A 246 -0.36 4.01 -5.91
CA HIS A 246 -1.74 3.65 -5.52
C HIS A 246 -1.80 2.73 -4.28
N VAL A 247 -2.56 3.15 -3.27
CA VAL A 247 -2.72 2.39 -2.01
C VAL A 247 -4.03 1.61 -2.07
N ASP A 248 -3.97 0.35 -2.48
CA ASP A 248 -5.13 -0.54 -2.44
C ASP A 248 -5.55 -0.81 -0.99
N VAL A 249 -6.69 -0.25 -0.60
CA VAL A 249 -7.40 -0.60 0.64
C VAL A 249 -8.58 -1.50 0.27
N PRO A 250 -8.50 -2.84 0.43
CA PRO A 250 -9.56 -3.72 -0.07
C PRO A 250 -10.89 -3.43 0.64
N LEU A 251 -11.93 -3.10 -0.13
CA LEU A 251 -13.25 -2.75 0.43
C LEU A 251 -13.83 -3.86 1.32
N GLN A 252 -13.49 -5.12 1.03
CA GLN A 252 -13.86 -6.29 1.82
C GLN A 252 -13.37 -6.25 3.29
N TYR A 253 -12.34 -5.46 3.60
CA TYR A 253 -11.88 -5.22 4.97
C TYR A 253 -12.35 -3.86 5.50
N LEU A 254 -12.34 -2.82 4.65
CA LEU A 254 -12.80 -1.48 5.01
C LEU A 254 -14.25 -1.47 5.52
N LEU A 255 -15.18 -2.06 4.76
CA LEU A 255 -16.62 -2.02 5.06
C LEU A 255 -16.99 -2.71 6.39
N PRO A 256 -16.58 -3.97 6.69
CA PRO A 256 -16.88 -4.57 7.98
C PRO A 256 -16.17 -3.88 9.15
N SER A 257 -14.98 -3.31 8.96
CA SER A 257 -14.32 -2.52 10.01
C SER A 257 -15.06 -1.22 10.32
N LEU A 258 -15.54 -0.49 9.31
CA LEU A 258 -16.40 0.68 9.50
C LEU A 258 -17.73 0.32 10.18
N ALA A 259 -18.35 -0.81 9.79
CA ALA A 259 -19.56 -1.30 10.43
C ALA A 259 -19.34 -1.67 11.91
N LEU A 260 -18.21 -2.34 12.23
CA LEU A 260 -17.83 -2.67 13.60
C LEU A 260 -17.60 -1.41 14.46
N ILE A 261 -16.90 -0.40 13.92
CA ILE A 261 -16.70 0.89 14.58
C ILE A 261 -18.05 1.59 14.84
N ALA A 262 -18.96 1.62 13.86
CA ALA A 262 -20.29 2.20 14.01
C ALA A 262 -21.13 1.50 15.09
N LEU A 263 -21.10 0.17 15.14
CA LEU A 263 -21.77 -0.63 16.18
C LEU A 263 -21.21 -0.36 17.58
N LEU A 264 -19.89 -0.22 17.72
CA LEU A 264 -19.24 0.11 18.99
C LEU A 264 -19.58 1.53 19.47
N ILE A 265 -19.64 2.51 18.56
CA ILE A 265 -20.09 3.87 18.85
C ILE A 265 -21.55 3.86 19.30
N ALA A 266 -22.44 3.17 18.57
CA ALA A 266 -23.86 3.05 18.92
C ALA A 266 -24.06 2.39 20.30
N TRP A 267 -23.34 1.30 20.59
CA TRP A 267 -23.37 0.62 21.88
C TRP A 267 -22.87 1.50 23.03
N HIS A 268 -21.79 2.27 22.81
CA HIS A 268 -21.27 3.21 23.80
C HIS A 268 -22.23 4.38 24.06
N LEU A 269 -22.85 4.95 23.01
CA LEU A 269 -23.88 5.98 23.14
C LEU A 269 -25.12 5.46 23.88
N TRP A 270 -25.57 4.24 23.56
CA TRP A 270 -26.67 3.59 24.25
C TRP A 270 -26.35 3.36 25.74
N GLN A 271 -25.17 2.83 26.08
CA GLN A 271 -24.74 2.71 27.48
C GLN A 271 -24.70 4.08 28.20
N ARG A 272 -24.24 5.14 27.53
CA ARG A 272 -24.16 6.49 28.13
C ARG A 272 -25.55 7.08 28.39
N HIS A 273 -26.49 6.87 27.47
CA HIS A 273 -27.89 7.26 27.62
C HIS A 273 -28.61 6.45 28.71
N GLU A 274 -28.41 5.13 28.74
CA GLU A 274 -29.02 4.24 29.73
C GLU A 274 -28.51 4.52 31.16
N ARG A 275 -27.21 4.79 31.32
CA ARG A 275 -26.66 5.23 32.62
C ARG A 275 -27.26 6.56 33.08
N ARG A 276 -27.47 7.52 32.17
CA ARG A 276 -28.16 8.79 32.47
C ARG A 276 -29.61 8.54 32.92
N ARG A 277 -30.37 7.71 32.20
CA ARG A 277 -31.75 7.33 32.58
C ARG A 277 -31.82 6.75 33.99
N ARG A 278 -30.91 5.83 34.36
CA ARG A 278 -30.86 5.23 35.70
C ARG A 278 -30.52 6.25 36.79
N GLN A 279 -29.63 7.21 36.52
CA GLN A 279 -29.33 8.30 37.46
C GLN A 279 -30.53 9.24 37.66
N SER A 280 -31.20 9.66 36.58
CA SER A 280 -32.41 10.49 36.66
C SER A 280 -33.59 9.76 37.32
N GLY A 281 -33.71 8.45 37.15
CA GLY A 281 -34.70 7.64 37.85
C GLY A 281 -34.42 7.54 39.36
N SER A 282 -33.19 7.20 39.74
CA SER A 282 -32.81 7.06 41.16
C SER A 282 -32.96 8.36 41.95
N ALA A 283 -32.66 9.51 41.33
CA ALA A 283 -32.85 10.83 41.95
C ALA A 283 -34.33 11.20 42.18
N LYS A 284 -35.26 10.57 41.45
CA LYS A 284 -36.71 10.81 41.56
C LYS A 284 -37.42 9.86 42.55
N VAL A 285 -36.75 8.79 42.96
CA VAL A 285 -37.23 7.89 44.04
C VAL A 285 -36.75 8.40 45.40
N ALA A 286 -35.47 8.81 45.49
CA ALA A 286 -34.90 9.37 46.71
C ALA A 286 -35.54 10.69 47.20
N SER A 287 -36.45 11.28 46.41
CA SER A 287 -37.27 12.45 46.76
C SER A 287 -38.75 12.10 46.99
N GLY A 288 -39.09 10.81 47.16
CA GLY A 288 -40.45 10.33 47.42
C GLY A 288 -40.60 9.69 48.81
N ASP A 289 -39.55 9.04 49.32
CA ASP A 289 -39.59 8.29 50.58
C ASP A 289 -39.45 9.17 51.86
N SER A 290 -39.64 10.50 51.76
CA SER A 290 -39.49 11.44 52.90
C SER A 290 -40.80 11.94 53.50
N ASP A 291 -41.95 11.75 52.84
CA ASP A 291 -43.26 12.29 53.23
C ASP A 291 -44.25 11.19 53.66
N SER A 292 -43.89 10.35 54.63
CA SER A 292 -44.85 9.48 55.31
C SER A 292 -44.38 9.02 56.71
N ALA A 293 -44.79 9.75 57.75
CA ALA A 293 -44.73 9.30 59.14
C ALA A 293 -45.89 9.93 59.96
N ASP A 294 -46.83 9.06 60.33
CA ASP A 294 -47.74 9.09 61.49
C ASP A 294 -48.64 10.32 61.79
N ILE A 295 -49.96 10.07 61.88
CA ILE A 295 -50.85 10.33 63.04
C ILE A 295 -52.25 9.73 62.79
N GLU A 296 -52.83 9.11 63.82
CA GLU A 296 -54.16 8.46 63.89
C GLU A 296 -54.64 8.51 65.37
N PRO A 297 -55.93 8.35 65.75
CA PRO A 297 -57.21 8.38 65.00
C PRO A 297 -57.98 9.71 65.32
N ASP A 298 -59.29 9.90 65.48
CA ASP A 298 -60.51 9.05 65.55
C ASP A 298 -61.80 9.90 65.34
N GLY A 299 -62.99 9.29 65.25
CA GLY A 299 -64.28 10.01 65.39
C GLY A 299 -65.49 9.48 64.59
N ASP A 300 -66.43 8.82 65.29
CA ASP A 300 -67.63 8.13 64.80
C ASP A 300 -68.70 8.89 63.94
N LEU A 301 -69.10 8.26 62.83
CA LEU A 301 -70.49 7.94 62.37
C LEU A 301 -71.46 9.02 61.74
N PRO A 302 -72.56 8.60 61.03
CA PRO A 302 -73.08 9.24 59.78
C PRO A 302 -74.58 9.71 59.88
N PRO A 303 -75.48 9.79 58.84
CA PRO A 303 -75.38 9.58 57.37
C PRO A 303 -76.19 10.49 56.38
N GLN A 304 -75.77 10.51 55.09
CA GLN A 304 -76.58 10.59 53.83
C GLN A 304 -77.52 11.83 53.58
N PRO A 305 -78.05 12.09 52.34
CA PRO A 305 -77.63 11.71 50.98
C PRO A 305 -77.54 12.91 49.97
N ASP A 306 -77.29 12.57 48.69
CA ASP A 306 -77.93 13.09 47.45
C ASP A 306 -77.39 14.25 46.56
N SER A 307 -77.49 13.95 45.24
CA SER A 307 -77.84 14.83 44.09
C SER A 307 -76.78 15.60 43.25
N THR A 308 -76.79 15.27 41.94
CA THR A 308 -76.55 16.17 40.75
C THR A 308 -75.16 16.79 40.49
N ASN A 309 -74.78 17.26 39.28
CA ASN A 309 -75.10 16.96 37.85
C ASN A 309 -74.13 17.77 36.94
N ASN A 310 -74.18 17.59 35.60
CA ASN A 310 -73.65 18.45 34.52
C ASN A 310 -72.11 18.39 34.26
N GLN A 311 -71.64 18.10 33.03
CA GLN A 311 -71.59 18.91 31.78
C GLN A 311 -70.44 19.96 31.78
N SER A 312 -69.74 20.29 30.68
CA SER A 312 -69.76 19.82 29.27
C SER A 312 -68.55 20.37 28.46
N HIS A 313 -68.53 20.14 27.12
CA HIS A 313 -67.62 20.69 26.08
C HIS A 313 -66.16 20.15 26.07
N SER A 314 -65.50 19.76 24.97
CA SER A 314 -65.45 20.16 23.53
C SER A 314 -64.58 21.42 23.26
N SER A 315 -63.80 21.59 22.17
CA SER A 315 -63.68 20.84 20.90
C SER A 315 -62.30 21.12 20.22
N ARG A 316 -61.67 20.19 19.48
CA ARG A 316 -61.69 19.95 18.00
C ARG A 316 -61.06 21.03 17.06
N ARG A 317 -59.80 20.80 16.62
CA ARG A 317 -59.19 21.10 15.28
C ARG A 317 -57.78 20.46 15.28
N LYS A 318 -57.18 19.81 14.27
CA LYS A 318 -57.34 19.68 12.79
C LYS A 318 -57.04 20.94 11.97
N GLY A 319 -55.86 20.93 11.33
CA GLY A 319 -55.40 21.84 10.26
C GLY A 319 -54.06 21.33 9.68
N PRO A 320 -53.88 21.14 8.35
CA PRO A 320 -52.68 20.53 7.78
C PRO A 320 -51.76 21.53 7.05
N GLY A 321 -50.51 21.11 6.77
CA GLY A 321 -49.59 21.82 5.88
C GLY A 321 -48.57 20.86 5.25
N ARG A 322 -48.64 20.68 3.93
CA ARG A 322 -47.73 19.82 3.14
C ARG A 322 -47.31 20.59 1.90
N HIS A 323 -46.01 20.80 1.69
CA HIS A 323 -45.49 21.17 0.38
C HIS A 323 -44.16 20.49 0.08
N VAL A 324 -44.04 20.03 -1.16
CA VAL A 324 -42.86 19.47 -1.80
C VAL A 324 -42.97 19.84 -3.27
N ARG A 325 -41.95 20.46 -3.88
CA ARG A 325 -41.36 20.14 -5.21
C ARG A 325 -40.41 21.25 -5.70
N PRO A 326 -39.54 20.97 -6.69
CA PRO A 326 -38.30 21.71 -6.91
C PRO A 326 -38.25 22.49 -8.24
N ALA A 327 -37.13 23.18 -8.44
CA ALA A 327 -36.32 23.07 -9.66
C ALA A 327 -34.90 22.66 -9.23
#